data_AF-A0AAJ1BJ93-F1
#
_entry.id   AF-A0AAJ1BJ93-F1
#
_cell.length_a   1.000
_cell.length_b   1.000
_cell.length_c   1.000
_cell.angle_alpha   90.00
_cell.angle_beta   90.00
_cell.angle_gamma   90.00
#
_symmetry.space_group_name_H-M   'P 1'
#
loop_
_entity.id
_entity.type
_entity.pdbx_description
1 polymer ?
#
loop_
_entity_poly.entity_id
_entity_poly.type
_entity_poly.pdbx_seq_one_letter_code
_entity_poly.pdbx_strand_id
1 'polypeptide(L)'
;MLIIDNRESVFDTLIVLTDNYLFVGTKTDEKLDKALEGLQSASSDNDIEALVDGKAVALEDIKKVSCNIHSELVYVKHKTPKETREQSISCQDQKTTEQLLSALKEKLSFNEKRVQYGPTRAAIKPSIFVAISAFITYILFGAAQAVAANPDVELSGRRQGLKAAFVWVMEFLGPTGVMILGGLITLLCAYWLVKRVKTPPLMCALQPA
;
A
#
# COMPACT_ATOMS: atom_id res chain seq x y z
N MET A 1 -16.41 -17.25 -17.16
CA MET A 1 -15.47 -16.11 -17.20
C MET A 1 -16.13 -14.90 -16.56
N LEU A 2 -15.46 -14.20 -15.65
CA LEU A 2 -15.96 -12.95 -15.06
C LEU A 2 -15.07 -11.80 -15.57
N ILE A 3 -15.69 -10.77 -16.14
CA ILE A 3 -15.01 -9.55 -16.56
C ILE A 3 -15.49 -8.45 -15.61
N ILE A 4 -14.55 -7.77 -14.98
CA ILE A 4 -14.81 -6.62 -14.12
C ILE A 4 -14.23 -5.39 -14.83
N ASP A 5 -15.14 -4.52 -15.27
CA ASP A 5 -14.81 -3.16 -15.65
C ASP A 5 -14.49 -2.35 -14.39
N ASN A 6 -13.26 -1.86 -14.32
CA ASN A 6 -12.72 -1.19 -13.13
C ASN A 6 -12.12 0.17 -13.52
N ARG A 7 -12.68 0.82 -14.55
CA ARG A 7 -12.13 2.02 -15.18
C ARG A 7 -11.95 3.22 -14.26
N GLU A 8 -12.69 3.34 -13.16
CA GLU A 8 -12.47 4.45 -12.21
C GLU A 8 -11.38 4.12 -11.17
N SER A 9 -10.80 2.91 -11.21
CA SER A 9 -9.60 2.60 -10.43
C SER A 9 -8.36 3.26 -11.04
N VAL A 10 -7.57 3.91 -10.19
CA VAL A 10 -6.38 4.67 -10.60
C VAL A 10 -5.28 3.80 -11.20
N PHE A 11 -5.23 2.51 -10.85
CA PHE A 11 -4.09 1.63 -11.17
C PHE A 11 -4.45 0.42 -12.03
N ASP A 12 -5.59 -0.20 -11.79
CA ASP A 12 -5.98 -1.45 -12.46
C ASP A 12 -7.34 -1.26 -13.11
N THR A 13 -7.37 -0.90 -14.39
CA THR A 13 -8.64 -0.51 -15.03
C THR A 13 -9.44 -1.69 -15.57
N LEU A 14 -8.82 -2.88 -15.73
CA LEU A 14 -9.47 -4.08 -16.22
C LEU A 14 -9.03 -5.33 -15.45
N ILE A 15 -10.00 -6.08 -14.92
CA ILE A 15 -9.75 -7.35 -14.22
C ILE A 15 -10.56 -8.45 -14.92
N VAL A 16 -9.88 -9.50 -15.37
CA VAL A 16 -10.52 -10.66 -16.02
C VAL A 16 -10.18 -11.93 -15.24
N LEU A 17 -11.20 -12.68 -14.86
CA LEU A 17 -11.07 -13.95 -14.16
C LEU A 17 -11.57 -15.10 -15.06
N THR A 18 -10.63 -15.88 -15.58
CA THR A 18 -10.89 -17.14 -16.31
C THR A 18 -10.88 -18.32 -15.35
N ASP A 19 -11.05 -19.54 -15.85
CA ASP A 19 -11.07 -20.74 -15.02
C ASP A 19 -9.66 -21.13 -14.53
N ASN A 20 -8.63 -20.63 -15.20
CA ASN A 20 -7.22 -20.93 -14.90
C ASN A 20 -6.39 -19.72 -14.51
N TYR A 21 -6.77 -18.50 -14.92
CA TYR A 21 -5.96 -17.29 -14.74
C TYR A 21 -6.77 -16.08 -14.25
N LEU A 22 -6.09 -15.24 -13.47
CA LEU A 22 -6.51 -13.89 -13.13
C LEU A 22 -5.61 -12.90 -13.89
N PHE A 23 -6.20 -12.14 -14.81
CA PHE A 23 -5.52 -11.11 -15.58
C PHE A 23 -5.87 -9.74 -15.02
N VAL A 24 -4.84 -8.93 -14.77
CA VAL A 24 -4.99 -7.54 -14.30
C VAL A 24 -4.20 -6.63 -15.23
N GLY A 25 -4.91 -5.71 -15.88
CA GLY A 25 -4.34 -4.79 -16.87
C GLY A 25 -4.67 -3.33 -16.55
N THR A 26 -3.77 -2.45 -16.98
CA THR A 26 -3.97 -1.00 -16.94
C THR A 26 -4.11 -0.51 -18.37
N LYS A 27 -5.32 -0.17 -18.79
CA LYS A 27 -5.63 0.41 -20.10
C LYS A 27 -6.33 1.76 -19.98
N THR A 28 -6.02 2.64 -20.94
CA THR A 28 -6.72 3.90 -21.19
C THR A 28 -8.14 3.65 -21.72
N ASP A 29 -9.09 4.54 -21.45
CA ASP A 29 -10.53 4.41 -21.78
C ASP A 29 -10.80 3.91 -23.23
N GLU A 30 -10.18 4.52 -24.25
CA GLU A 30 -10.35 4.10 -25.66
C GLU A 30 -9.88 2.67 -25.97
N LYS A 31 -8.88 2.19 -25.24
CA LYS A 31 -8.34 0.82 -25.38
C LYS A 31 -9.10 -0.17 -24.50
N LEU A 32 -9.78 0.32 -23.46
CA LEU A 32 -10.59 -0.47 -22.55
C LEU A 32 -11.87 -0.93 -23.24
N ASP A 33 -12.58 -0.04 -23.93
CA ASP A 33 -13.82 -0.39 -24.65
C ASP A 33 -13.54 -1.43 -25.74
N LYS A 34 -12.44 -1.28 -26.49
CA LYS A 34 -11.99 -2.27 -27.48
C LYS A 34 -11.58 -3.60 -26.85
N ALA A 35 -10.97 -3.57 -25.66
CA ALA A 35 -10.62 -4.78 -24.93
C ALA A 35 -11.87 -5.49 -24.41
N LEU A 36 -12.88 -4.76 -23.90
CA LEU A 36 -14.14 -5.31 -23.43
C LEU A 36 -14.95 -5.96 -24.57
N GLU A 37 -15.01 -5.34 -25.73
CA GLU A 37 -15.64 -5.93 -26.93
C GLU A 37 -14.88 -7.17 -27.42
N GLY A 38 -13.54 -7.13 -27.42
CA GLY A 38 -12.70 -8.29 -27.76
C GLY A 38 -12.84 -9.45 -26.77
N LEU A 39 -12.98 -9.16 -25.48
CA LEU A 39 -13.14 -10.17 -24.42
C LEU A 39 -14.49 -10.89 -24.48
N GLN A 40 -15.53 -10.27 -25.07
CA GLN A 40 -16.81 -10.95 -25.31
C GLN A 40 -16.73 -12.01 -26.42
N SER A 41 -15.73 -11.93 -27.30
CA SER A 41 -15.52 -12.87 -28.42
C SER A 41 -14.31 -13.78 -28.25
N ALA A 42 -13.48 -13.54 -27.22
CA ALA A 42 -12.30 -14.33 -26.91
C ALA A 42 -12.68 -15.74 -26.42
N SER A 43 -12.09 -16.76 -27.06
CA SER A 43 -12.34 -18.17 -26.75
C SER A 43 -11.14 -18.88 -26.09
N SER A 44 -9.97 -18.23 -26.02
CA SER A 44 -8.74 -18.81 -25.45
C SER A 44 -8.05 -17.89 -24.44
N ASP A 45 -7.41 -18.47 -23.43
CA ASP A 45 -6.68 -17.74 -22.37
C ASP A 45 -5.54 -16.87 -22.92
N ASN A 46 -4.93 -17.25 -24.06
CA ASN A 46 -3.88 -16.47 -24.71
C ASN A 46 -4.40 -15.20 -25.40
N ASP A 47 -5.62 -15.26 -25.98
CA ASP A 47 -6.25 -14.08 -26.57
C ASP A 47 -6.59 -13.06 -25.48
N ILE A 48 -6.99 -13.55 -24.30
CA ILE A 48 -7.30 -12.73 -23.13
C ILE A 48 -6.06 -12.03 -22.59
N GLU A 49 -4.90 -12.72 -22.51
CA GLU A 49 -3.64 -12.10 -22.08
C GLU A 49 -3.23 -10.94 -23.00
N ALA A 50 -3.30 -11.14 -24.31
CA ALA A 50 -3.00 -10.11 -25.31
C ALA A 50 -3.98 -8.93 -25.25
N LEU A 51 -5.26 -9.21 -24.97
CA LEU A 51 -6.31 -8.18 -24.85
C LEU A 51 -6.25 -7.41 -23.54
N VAL A 52 -5.71 -7.98 -22.46
CA VAL A 52 -5.57 -7.30 -21.17
C VAL A 52 -4.26 -6.53 -21.08
N ASP A 53 -3.22 -6.92 -21.85
CA ASP A 53 -1.88 -6.29 -21.86
C ASP A 53 -1.38 -6.04 -20.43
N GLY A 54 -1.47 -7.09 -19.62
CA GLY A 54 -1.41 -7.01 -18.17
C GLY A 54 -0.74 -8.22 -17.54
N LYS A 55 -0.72 -8.26 -16.21
CA LYS A 55 -0.13 -9.37 -15.47
C LYS A 55 -1.12 -10.52 -15.39
N ALA A 56 -0.76 -11.67 -15.95
CA ALA A 56 -1.44 -12.93 -15.75
C ALA A 56 -0.95 -13.60 -14.45
N VAL A 57 -1.88 -14.05 -13.62
CA VAL A 57 -1.60 -14.84 -12.42
C VAL A 57 -2.39 -16.14 -12.52
N ALA A 58 -1.69 -17.27 -12.59
CA ALA A 58 -2.34 -18.59 -12.58
C ALA A 58 -3.05 -18.81 -11.23
N LEU A 59 -4.29 -19.29 -11.26
CA LEU A 59 -5.11 -19.55 -10.07
C LEU A 59 -4.48 -20.61 -9.18
N GLU A 60 -3.80 -21.62 -9.75
CA GLU A 60 -3.07 -22.66 -9.02
C GLU A 60 -1.91 -22.09 -8.18
N ASP A 61 -1.31 -21.00 -8.62
CA ASP A 61 -0.19 -20.35 -7.93
C ASP A 61 -0.66 -19.41 -6.80
N ILE A 62 -1.96 -19.11 -6.72
CA ILE A 62 -2.53 -18.24 -5.68
C ILE A 62 -2.57 -19.01 -4.36
N LYS A 63 -1.78 -18.56 -3.38
CA LYS A 63 -1.74 -19.17 -2.03
C LYS A 63 -2.64 -18.47 -1.03
N LYS A 64 -2.91 -17.18 -1.25
CA LYS A 64 -3.69 -16.37 -0.32
C LYS A 64 -4.25 -15.16 -1.04
N VAL A 65 -5.52 -14.89 -0.82
CA VAL A 65 -6.14 -13.61 -1.17
C VAL A 65 -6.51 -12.93 0.15
N SER A 66 -6.16 -11.67 0.31
CA SER A 66 -6.55 -10.89 1.49
C SER A 66 -7.02 -9.51 1.11
N CYS A 67 -8.17 -9.10 1.64
CA CYS A 67 -8.64 -7.73 1.57
C CYS A 67 -8.82 -7.19 2.98
N ASN A 68 -8.68 -5.88 3.12
CA ASN A 68 -9.24 -5.19 4.27
C ASN A 68 -10.71 -4.94 3.95
N ILE A 69 -11.63 -5.31 4.85
CA ILE A 69 -13.09 -5.26 4.60
C ILE A 69 -13.58 -3.85 4.24
N HIS A 70 -12.86 -2.82 4.68
CA HIS A 70 -13.16 -1.41 4.38
C HIS A 70 -12.19 -0.78 3.36
N SER A 71 -11.45 -1.60 2.62
CA SER A 71 -10.49 -1.12 1.62
C SER A 71 -10.87 -1.64 0.25
N GLU A 72 -10.73 -0.76 -0.74
CA GLU A 72 -10.84 -1.09 -2.16
C GLU A 72 -9.57 -1.80 -2.69
N LEU A 73 -8.76 -2.40 -1.80
CA LEU A 73 -7.50 -3.04 -2.17
C LEU A 73 -7.56 -4.54 -1.84
N VAL A 74 -7.34 -5.36 -2.86
CA VAL A 74 -7.24 -6.81 -2.75
C VAL A 74 -5.79 -7.22 -2.95
N TYR A 75 -5.20 -7.86 -1.94
CA TYR A 75 -3.85 -8.39 -2.01
C TYR A 75 -3.88 -9.86 -2.39
N VAL A 76 -3.31 -10.21 -3.53
CA VAL A 76 -3.18 -11.58 -4.04
C VAL A 76 -1.74 -12.03 -3.90
N LYS A 77 -1.49 -13.05 -3.06
CA LYS A 77 -0.18 -13.69 -2.95
C LYS A 77 -0.11 -14.88 -3.88
N HIS A 78 0.78 -14.81 -4.86
CA HIS A 78 1.03 -15.89 -5.82
C HIS A 78 2.48 -16.37 -5.75
N LYS A 79 2.70 -17.65 -6.06
CA LYS A 79 4.04 -18.22 -6.20
C LYS A 79 4.55 -17.93 -7.61
N THR A 80 5.74 -17.35 -7.73
CA THR A 80 6.49 -17.28 -8.99
C THR A 80 7.66 -18.27 -8.89
N PRO A 81 8.30 -18.72 -10.00
CA PRO A 81 9.34 -19.76 -9.98
C PRO A 81 10.53 -19.46 -9.07
N LYS A 82 10.80 -18.18 -8.77
CA LYS A 82 11.90 -17.74 -7.91
C LYS A 82 11.46 -17.43 -6.48
N GLU A 83 10.29 -16.83 -6.26
CA GLU A 83 9.84 -16.33 -4.94
C GLU A 83 8.32 -16.22 -4.83
N THR A 84 7.80 -16.05 -3.61
CA THR A 84 6.38 -15.71 -3.38
C THR A 84 6.20 -14.21 -3.49
N ARG A 85 5.37 -13.73 -4.42
CA ARG A 85 5.09 -12.31 -4.64
C ARG A 85 3.70 -11.94 -4.16
N GLU A 86 3.56 -10.72 -3.65
CA GLU A 86 2.29 -10.11 -3.25
C GLU A 86 1.93 -9.03 -4.27
N GLN A 87 0.81 -9.20 -4.96
CA GLN A 87 0.29 -8.24 -5.91
C GLN A 87 -0.94 -7.56 -5.29
N SER A 88 -0.92 -6.24 -5.24
CA SER A 88 -2.10 -5.43 -4.89
C SER A 88 -2.91 -5.19 -6.14
N ILE A 89 -4.20 -5.46 -6.07
CA ILE A 89 -5.21 -5.14 -7.07
C ILE A 89 -6.07 -4.02 -6.48
N SER A 90 -6.14 -2.89 -7.16
CA SER A 90 -6.95 -1.74 -6.77
C SER A 90 -8.32 -1.87 -7.42
N CYS A 91 -9.36 -2.13 -6.63
CA CYS A 91 -10.74 -2.05 -7.06
C CYS A 91 -11.21 -0.59 -7.00
N GLN A 92 -12.22 -0.25 -7.80
CA GLN A 92 -12.89 1.04 -7.79
C GLN A 92 -13.82 1.19 -6.59
N ASP A 93 -14.52 0.11 -6.24
CA ASP A 93 -15.56 0.12 -5.21
C ASP A 93 -15.50 -1.12 -4.30
N GLN A 94 -16.09 -1.00 -3.11
CA GLN A 94 -16.29 -2.12 -2.19
C GLN A 94 -17.16 -3.23 -2.81
N LYS A 95 -18.16 -2.87 -3.64
CA LYS A 95 -19.00 -3.86 -4.35
C LYS A 95 -18.19 -4.70 -5.33
N THR A 96 -17.31 -4.06 -6.09
CA THR A 96 -16.41 -4.73 -7.04
C THR A 96 -15.41 -5.63 -6.31
N THR A 97 -14.94 -5.19 -5.15
CA THR A 97 -14.10 -5.99 -4.25
C THR A 97 -14.83 -7.25 -3.78
N GLU A 98 -16.08 -7.13 -3.34
CA GLU A 98 -16.90 -8.25 -2.89
C GLU A 98 -17.22 -9.23 -4.04
N GLN A 99 -17.50 -8.73 -5.25
CA GLN A 99 -17.71 -9.54 -6.44
C GLN A 99 -16.45 -10.31 -6.87
N LEU A 100 -15.28 -9.68 -6.81
CA LEU A 100 -14.02 -10.35 -7.10
C LEU A 100 -13.72 -11.42 -6.06
N LEU A 101 -13.96 -11.14 -4.77
CA LEU A 101 -13.73 -12.09 -3.69
C LEU A 101 -14.68 -13.29 -3.74
N SER A 102 -15.96 -13.07 -4.05
CA SER A 102 -16.93 -14.17 -4.17
C SER A 102 -16.58 -15.08 -5.35
N ALA A 103 -16.21 -14.51 -6.50
CA ALA A 103 -15.80 -15.27 -7.67
C ALA A 103 -14.47 -16.02 -7.45
N LEU A 104 -13.49 -15.41 -6.78
CA LEU A 104 -12.25 -16.08 -6.39
C LEU A 104 -12.50 -17.21 -5.38
N LYS A 105 -13.42 -17.02 -4.42
CA LYS A 105 -13.80 -18.05 -3.45
C LYS A 105 -14.46 -19.26 -4.12
N GLU A 106 -15.37 -19.01 -5.05
CA GLU A 106 -16.07 -20.05 -5.81
C GLU A 106 -15.07 -20.89 -6.64
N LYS A 107 -14.14 -20.23 -7.32
CA LYS A 107 -13.17 -20.92 -8.19
C LYS A 107 -12.03 -21.61 -7.45
N LEU A 108 -11.52 -21.02 -6.37
CA LEU A 108 -10.36 -21.56 -5.65
C LEU A 108 -10.76 -22.59 -4.57
N SER A 109 -12.05 -22.75 -4.27
CA SER A 109 -12.52 -23.59 -3.15
C SER A 109 -11.83 -23.28 -1.81
N PHE A 110 -11.43 -22.02 -1.60
CA PHE A 110 -10.69 -21.59 -0.41
C PHE A 110 -11.62 -21.36 0.78
N ASN A 111 -11.09 -21.67 1.98
CA ASN A 111 -11.77 -21.37 3.22
C ASN A 111 -11.65 -19.88 3.55
N GLU A 112 -12.78 -19.27 3.88
CA GLU A 112 -12.84 -17.87 4.35
C GLU A 112 -12.45 -17.81 5.82
N LYS A 113 -11.27 -17.26 6.12
CA LYS A 113 -10.88 -16.91 7.49
C LYS A 113 -10.94 -15.40 7.64
N ARG A 114 -11.94 -14.92 8.38
CA ARG A 114 -11.97 -13.55 8.87
C ARG A 114 -10.99 -13.44 10.04
N VAL A 115 -9.77 -13.04 9.75
CA VAL A 115 -8.75 -12.84 10.79
C VAL A 115 -8.78 -11.38 11.17
N GLN A 116 -9.43 -11.07 12.29
CA GLN A 116 -9.25 -9.77 12.93
C GLN A 116 -7.77 -9.68 13.35
N TYR A 117 -7.06 -8.69 12.84
CA TYR A 117 -5.69 -8.45 13.28
C TYR A 117 -5.71 -8.20 14.79
N GLY A 118 -4.95 -9.00 15.54
CA GLY A 118 -4.74 -8.74 16.96
C GLY A 118 -4.20 -7.31 17.15
N PRO A 119 -4.58 -6.61 18.24
CA PRO A 119 -4.20 -5.22 18.49
C PRO A 119 -2.68 -4.99 18.43
N THR A 120 -1.90 -6.02 18.80
CA THR A 120 -0.44 -6.01 18.73
C THR A 120 0.09 -5.90 17.29
N ARG A 121 -0.41 -6.69 16.34
CA ARG A 121 0.01 -6.57 14.94
C ARG A 121 -0.47 -5.28 14.28
N ALA A 122 -1.60 -4.74 14.71
CA ALA A 122 -2.09 -3.43 14.26
C ALA A 122 -1.21 -2.27 14.75
N ALA A 123 -0.55 -2.43 15.91
CA ALA A 123 0.31 -1.42 16.54
C ALA A 123 1.72 -1.34 15.97
N ILE A 124 2.29 -2.42 15.42
CA ILE A 124 3.72 -2.48 15.01
C ILE A 124 4.10 -1.42 13.97
N LYS A 125 3.29 -1.29 12.91
CA LYS A 125 3.58 -0.31 11.84
C LYS A 125 3.54 1.14 12.37
N PRO A 126 2.47 1.60 13.04
CA PRO A 126 2.44 2.96 13.55
C PRO A 126 3.43 3.20 14.71
N SER A 127 3.79 2.18 15.51
CA SER A 127 4.79 2.35 16.57
C SER A 127 6.18 2.67 16.02
N ILE A 128 6.53 2.10 14.86
CA ILE A 128 7.79 2.43 14.16
C ILE A 128 7.79 3.92 13.76
N PHE A 129 6.68 4.44 13.23
CA PHE A 129 6.59 5.85 12.87
C PHE A 129 6.73 6.79 14.08
N VAL A 130 6.09 6.45 15.21
CA VAL A 130 6.24 7.21 16.47
C VAL A 130 7.69 7.18 16.96
N ALA A 131 8.34 6.01 16.92
CA ALA A 131 9.73 5.86 17.34
C ALA A 131 10.69 6.67 16.45
N ILE A 132 10.50 6.61 15.13
CA ILE A 132 11.29 7.38 14.16
C ILE A 132 11.08 8.88 14.36
N SER A 133 9.84 9.34 14.53
CA SER A 133 9.58 10.78 14.72
C SER A 133 10.21 11.31 16.00
N ALA A 134 10.11 10.54 17.10
CA ALA A 134 10.72 10.89 18.38
C ALA A 134 12.25 10.91 18.27
N PHE A 135 12.84 9.92 17.59
CA PHE A 135 14.29 9.84 17.38
C PHE A 135 14.83 10.99 16.52
N ILE A 136 14.16 11.32 15.42
CA ILE A 136 14.53 12.47 14.58
C ILE A 136 14.41 13.77 15.38
N THR A 137 13.34 13.93 16.15
CA THR A 137 13.15 15.11 17.01
C THR A 137 14.28 15.24 18.03
N TYR A 138 14.71 14.13 18.64
CA TYR A 138 15.84 14.11 19.57
C TYR A 138 17.16 14.56 18.91
N ILE A 139 17.46 14.05 17.71
CA ILE A 139 18.65 14.46 16.95
C ILE A 139 18.58 15.96 16.60
N LEU A 140 17.45 16.43 16.09
CA LEU A 140 17.27 17.83 15.72
C LEU A 140 17.37 18.75 16.94
N PHE A 141 16.85 18.32 18.08
CA PHE A 141 16.96 19.07 19.33
C PHE A 141 18.41 19.20 19.79
N GLY A 142 19.18 18.10 19.72
CA GLY A 142 20.62 18.14 20.00
C GLY A 142 21.39 19.03 19.03
N ALA A 143 21.05 18.99 17.74
CA ALA A 143 21.65 19.87 16.74
C ALA A 143 21.33 21.35 16.98
N ALA A 144 20.07 21.66 17.30
CA ALA A 144 19.65 23.02 17.63
C ALA A 144 20.32 23.54 18.91
N GLN A 145 20.53 22.70 19.92
CA GLN A 145 21.32 23.09 21.10
C GLN A 145 22.78 23.36 20.76
N ALA A 146 23.41 22.51 19.95
CA ALA A 146 24.80 22.69 19.57
C ALA A 146 25.03 23.99 18.78
N VAL A 147 24.10 24.32 17.89
CA VAL A 147 24.09 25.59 17.14
C VAL A 147 23.84 26.78 18.06
N ALA A 148 22.86 26.69 18.97
CA ALA A 148 22.57 27.75 19.93
C ALA A 148 23.74 28.03 20.90
N ALA A 149 24.56 27.00 21.21
CA ALA A 149 25.72 27.12 22.09
C ALA A 149 26.97 27.68 21.40
N ASN A 150 27.07 27.59 20.06
CA ASN A 150 28.21 28.08 19.28
C ASN A 150 27.70 28.88 18.07
N PRO A 151 27.48 30.20 18.23
CA PRO A 151 26.92 31.03 17.15
C PRO A 151 27.84 31.16 15.93
N ASP A 152 29.16 30.98 16.09
CA ASP A 152 30.14 31.02 15.00
C ASP A 152 30.47 29.61 14.48
N VAL A 153 29.47 28.91 13.93
CA VAL A 153 29.70 27.60 13.32
C VAL A 153 30.51 27.78 12.03
N GLU A 154 31.77 27.36 12.03
CA GLU A 154 32.59 27.36 10.81
C GLU A 154 32.03 26.37 9.77
N LEU A 155 31.43 26.94 8.71
CA LEU A 155 30.86 26.17 7.62
C LEU A 155 31.92 25.95 6.52
N SER A 156 32.53 24.76 6.47
CA SER A 156 33.50 24.39 5.44
C SER A 156 33.10 23.14 4.61
N GLY A 157 33.59 23.08 3.37
CA GLY A 157 33.58 21.90 2.49
C GLY A 157 32.55 21.90 1.35
N ARG A 158 32.56 20.84 0.52
CA ARG A 158 31.82 20.69 -0.75
C ARG A 158 30.28 20.82 -0.67
N ARG A 159 29.68 20.75 0.52
CA ARG A 159 28.22 20.88 0.76
C ARG A 159 27.87 22.06 1.65
N GLN A 160 28.69 23.11 1.65
CA GLN A 160 28.53 24.29 2.51
C GLN A 160 27.13 24.89 2.45
N GLY A 161 26.52 25.01 1.26
CA GLY A 161 25.16 25.55 1.11
C GLY A 161 24.08 24.74 1.84
N LEU A 162 24.15 23.40 1.80
CA LEU A 162 23.20 22.54 2.52
C LEU A 162 23.41 22.64 4.04
N LYS A 163 24.66 22.72 4.49
CA LYS A 163 24.98 22.93 5.91
C LYS A 163 24.52 24.30 6.39
N ALA A 164 24.72 25.35 5.60
CA ALA A 164 24.27 26.71 5.89
C ALA A 164 22.74 26.78 6.03
N ALA A 165 22.00 26.19 5.07
CA ALA A 165 20.55 26.11 5.15
C ALA A 165 20.09 25.34 6.40
N PHE A 166 20.76 24.23 6.73
CA PHE A 166 20.45 23.46 7.93
C PHE A 166 20.69 24.25 9.22
N VAL A 167 21.85 24.91 9.36
CA VAL A 167 22.17 25.76 10.51
C VAL A 167 21.17 26.91 10.62
N TRP A 168 20.85 27.58 9.52
CA TRP A 168 19.86 28.65 9.49
C TRP A 168 18.48 28.19 9.98
N VAL A 169 18.01 27.02 9.55
CA VAL A 169 16.75 26.43 10.05
C VAL A 169 16.85 26.13 11.55
N MET A 170 17.99 25.61 12.03
CA MET A 170 18.18 25.29 13.45
C MET A 170 18.27 26.55 14.33
N GLU A 171 18.88 27.64 13.83
CA GLU A 171 18.90 28.95 14.51
C GLU A 171 17.49 29.56 14.56
N PHE A 172 16.75 29.49 13.46
CA PHE A 172 15.41 30.04 13.36
C PHE A 172 14.40 29.30 14.26
N LEU A 173 14.43 27.96 14.27
CA LEU A 173 13.57 27.18 15.16
C LEU A 173 14.07 27.20 16.61
N GLY A 174 15.38 27.17 16.82
CA GLY A 174 16.01 26.96 18.12
C GLY A 174 15.65 25.62 18.77
N PRO A 175 16.25 25.31 19.94
CA PRO A 175 15.93 24.09 20.68
C PRO A 175 14.43 24.00 21.04
N THR A 176 13.85 25.12 21.45
CA THR A 176 12.44 25.20 21.87
C THR A 176 11.49 24.96 20.70
N GLY A 177 11.72 25.58 19.54
CA GLY A 177 10.86 25.38 18.36
C GLY A 177 10.94 23.95 17.83
N VAL A 178 12.13 23.34 17.82
CA VAL A 178 12.28 21.91 17.46
C VAL A 178 11.50 21.02 18.42
N MET A 179 11.57 21.28 19.73
CA MET A 179 10.86 20.49 20.74
C MET A 179 9.34 20.60 20.58
N ILE A 180 8.81 21.80 20.34
CA ILE A 180 7.38 22.03 20.13
C ILE A 180 6.91 21.33 18.84
N LEU A 181 7.59 21.59 17.72
CA LEU A 181 7.17 21.11 16.41
C LEU A 181 7.32 19.59 16.28
N GLY A 182 8.46 19.04 16.71
CA GLY A 182 8.70 17.59 16.72
C GLY A 182 7.81 16.87 17.74
N GLY A 183 7.52 17.51 18.88
CA GLY A 183 6.56 17.02 19.87
C GLY A 183 5.14 16.90 19.30
N LEU A 184 4.66 17.94 18.60
CA LEU A 184 3.35 17.91 17.93
C LEU A 184 3.27 16.82 16.86
N ILE A 185 4.30 16.67 16.02
CA ILE A 185 4.35 15.61 15.01
C ILE A 185 4.30 14.24 15.68
N THR A 186 5.08 14.04 16.74
CA THR A 186 5.12 12.76 17.48
C THR A 186 3.77 12.46 18.14
N LEU A 187 3.10 13.46 18.71
CA LEU A 187 1.75 13.33 19.26
C LEU A 187 0.73 12.97 18.18
N LEU A 188 0.82 13.55 16.98
CA LEU A 188 -0.05 13.22 15.86
C LEU A 188 0.14 11.76 15.43
N CYS A 189 1.39 11.29 15.33
CA CYS A 189 1.70 9.89 15.06
C CYS A 189 1.17 8.97 16.18
N ALA A 190 1.29 9.37 17.45
CA ALA A 190 0.78 8.61 18.58
C ALA A 190 -0.76 8.54 18.60
N TYR A 191 -1.42 9.65 18.27
CA TYR A 191 -2.88 9.68 18.08
C TYR A 191 -3.31 8.72 16.97
N TRP A 192 -2.60 8.72 15.84
CA TRP A 192 -2.87 7.81 14.73
C TRP A 192 -2.67 6.33 15.14
N LEU A 193 -1.64 6.04 15.94
CA LEU A 193 -1.44 4.72 16.56
C LEU A 193 -2.63 4.32 17.42
N VAL A 194 -3.05 5.18 18.35
CA VAL A 194 -4.18 4.90 19.25
C VAL A 194 -5.46 4.63 18.46
N LYS A 195 -5.74 5.45 17.43
CA LYS A 195 -6.89 5.24 16.55
C LYS A 195 -6.82 3.87 15.88
N ARG A 196 -5.68 3.51 15.29
CA ARG A 196 -5.49 2.23 14.60
C ARG A 196 -5.58 1.00 15.52
N VAL A 197 -5.15 1.13 16.77
CA VAL A 197 -5.26 0.07 17.77
C VAL A 197 -6.69 -0.10 18.26
N LYS A 198 -7.43 1.00 18.45
CA LYS A 198 -8.84 0.97 18.88
C LYS A 198 -9.79 0.47 17.79
N THR A 199 -9.51 0.79 16.53
CA THR A 199 -10.26 0.27 15.38
C THR A 199 -9.34 -0.59 14.53
N PRO A 200 -9.04 -1.83 14.97
CA PRO A 200 -8.18 -2.73 14.20
C PRO A 200 -8.85 -3.03 12.86
N PRO A 201 -8.13 -2.91 11.73
CA PRO A 201 -8.71 -3.19 10.43
C PRO A 201 -9.14 -4.66 10.35
N LEU A 202 -10.40 -4.87 9.99
CA LEU A 202 -10.93 -6.21 9.73
C LEU A 202 -10.38 -6.68 8.40
N MET A 203 -9.73 -7.84 8.40
CA MET A 203 -9.18 -8.42 7.18
C MET A 203 -9.95 -9.69 6.85
N CYS A 204 -10.44 -9.78 5.63
CA CYS A 204 -10.89 -11.04 5.08
C CYS A 204 -9.69 -11.71 4.40
N ALA A 205 -9.41 -12.96 4.75
CA ALA A 205 -8.38 -13.74 4.09
C ALA A 205 -8.98 -15.06 3.58
N LEU A 206 -8.79 -15.33 2.30
CA LEU A 206 -9.05 -16.62 1.68
C LEU A 206 -7.73 -17.41 1.67
N GLN A 207 -7.76 -18.63 2.21
CA GLN A 207 -6.61 -19.54 2.25
C GLN A 207 -7.03 -20.95 1.82
N PRO A 208 -6.14 -21.74 1.19
CA PRO A 208 -6.37 -23.16 0.97
C PRO A 208 -6.62 -23.86 2.31
N ALA A 209 -7.50 -24.86 2.30
CA ALA A 209 -7.91 -25.63 3.46
C ALA A 209 -6.73 -26.29 4.19
#